data_AF-E8WSZ3-F1
#
_entry.id   AF-E8WSZ3-F1
#
_cell.length_a   1.000
_cell.length_b   1.000
_cell.length_c   1.000
_cell.angle_alpha   90.00
_cell.angle_beta   90.00
_cell.angle_gamma   90.00
#
_symmetry.space_group_name_H-M   'P 1'
#
loop_
_entity.id
_entity.type
_entity.pdbx_description
1 polymer ?
#
loop_
_entity_poly.entity_id
_entity_poly.type
_entity_poly.pdbx_seq_one_letter_code
_entity_poly.pdbx_strand_id
1 'polypeptide(L)'
;MKLRILLVSVLLLCAPLWALGADYVIGEGDSLDIAVWGVKELNFPVKVRPDGKITVPGLGEVVASGSTPSQLQVHLAKRLKELVKNPIVTVTVREITNSKVYIFGSGVKAVVYDLSRRTTLLQLLCMLPEVKTADLRNAYLLRDGKKLKVDLHRLFIQGDTTQDLLVETNDSLFVPLLLDRSVYVLGAVNTPRSIEYREGMKVMEAILEAGGFTKFADQNDVVVRRKQGDKSQSLEVKAKKLFKEGDLSQNIDLKAGDYVLVKEAFF
;
A
#
# COMPACT_ATOMS: atom_id res chain seq x y z
N MET A 1 -16.13 -60.03 24.27
CA MET A 1 -15.01 -59.10 23.95
C MET A 1 -15.52 -58.06 22.95
N LYS A 2 -15.35 -56.77 23.26
CA LYS A 2 -15.96 -55.64 22.55
C LYS A 2 -15.30 -55.42 21.18
N LEU A 3 -16.11 -55.34 20.11
CA LEU A 3 -15.70 -54.92 18.78
C LEU A 3 -16.10 -53.44 18.60
N ARG A 4 -15.13 -52.53 18.66
CA ARG A 4 -15.28 -51.12 18.24
C ARG A 4 -14.43 -50.93 17.00
N ILE A 5 -15.08 -50.89 15.85
CA ILE A 5 -14.48 -50.43 14.59
C ILE A 5 -14.72 -48.92 14.54
N LEU A 6 -13.65 -48.15 14.72
CA LEU A 6 -13.64 -46.72 14.45
C LEU A 6 -12.67 -46.49 13.28
N LEU A 7 -13.19 -46.54 12.05
CA LEU A 7 -12.47 -46.08 10.87
C LEU A 7 -12.83 -44.61 10.67
N VAL A 8 -11.96 -43.70 11.11
CA VAL A 8 -11.98 -42.30 10.68
C VAL A 8 -10.80 -42.16 9.72
N SER A 9 -11.04 -42.47 8.45
CA SER A 9 -10.14 -42.10 7.37
C SER A 9 -10.33 -40.61 7.09
N VAL A 10 -9.52 -39.78 7.74
CA VAL A 10 -9.32 -38.37 7.35
C VAL A 10 -8.56 -38.37 6.03
N LEU A 11 -9.29 -38.32 4.92
CA LEU A 11 -8.70 -38.01 3.62
C LEU A 11 -8.46 -36.50 3.58
N LEU A 12 -7.32 -36.06 4.10
CA LEU A 12 -6.82 -34.70 3.91
C LEU A 12 -6.42 -34.60 2.43
N LEU A 13 -7.36 -34.17 1.59
CA LEU A 13 -7.08 -33.75 0.23
C LEU A 13 -6.22 -32.49 0.33
N CYS A 14 -4.89 -32.67 0.35
CA CYS A 14 -3.96 -31.62 0.01
C CYS A 14 -4.28 -31.21 -1.44
N ALA A 15 -5.20 -30.27 -1.61
CA ALA A 15 -5.24 -29.47 -2.82
C ALA A 15 -3.89 -28.75 -2.84
N PRO A 16 -3.01 -29.00 -3.82
CA PRO A 16 -1.84 -28.15 -3.97
C PRO A 16 -2.37 -26.72 -4.11
N LEU A 17 -1.97 -25.82 -3.21
CA LEU A 17 -2.09 -24.39 -3.46
C LEU A 17 -1.25 -24.14 -4.71
N TRP A 18 -1.89 -24.15 -5.88
CA TRP A 18 -1.26 -23.64 -7.07
C TRP A 18 -1.08 -22.16 -6.78
N ALA A 19 0.15 -21.78 -6.48
CA ALA A 19 0.57 -20.40 -6.60
C ALA A 19 0.36 -20.03 -8.07
N LEU A 20 -0.87 -19.63 -8.42
CA LEU A 20 -1.20 -18.99 -9.68
C LEU A 20 -0.54 -17.63 -9.63
N GLY A 21 0.77 -17.62 -9.87
CA GLY A 21 1.38 -16.45 -10.44
C GLY A 21 0.66 -16.21 -11.75
N ALA A 22 -0.13 -15.15 -11.83
CA ALA A 22 -0.67 -14.72 -13.12
C ALA A 22 0.53 -14.51 -14.05
N ASP A 23 0.58 -15.32 -15.12
CA ASP A 23 1.60 -15.18 -16.14
C ASP A 23 1.45 -13.82 -16.80
N TYR A 24 2.58 -13.25 -17.22
CA TYR A 24 2.57 -11.96 -17.92
C TYR A 24 1.70 -12.04 -19.17
N VAL A 25 0.76 -11.10 -19.28
CA VAL A 25 -0.09 -10.93 -20.46
C VAL A 25 0.45 -9.74 -21.25
N ILE A 26 0.70 -9.97 -22.54
CA ILE A 26 1.21 -8.93 -23.43
C ILE A 26 0.16 -7.82 -23.55
N GLY A 27 0.61 -6.59 -23.36
CA GLY A 27 -0.18 -5.37 -23.47
C GLY A 27 0.22 -4.54 -24.68
N GLU A 28 -0.61 -3.54 -24.98
CA GLU A 28 -0.30 -2.53 -25.99
C GLU A 28 0.93 -1.72 -25.57
N GLY A 29 1.77 -1.36 -26.54
CA GLY A 29 3.00 -0.61 -26.32
C GLY A 29 4.22 -1.46 -25.95
N ASP A 30 4.05 -2.71 -25.53
CA ASP A 30 5.17 -3.59 -25.19
C ASP A 30 6.11 -3.82 -26.37
N SER A 31 7.39 -4.00 -26.09
CA SER A 31 8.39 -4.41 -27.08
C SER A 31 8.71 -5.88 -26.90
N LEU A 32 8.58 -6.66 -27.96
CA LEU A 32 8.86 -8.08 -28.02
C LEU A 32 10.03 -8.32 -28.98
N ASP A 33 10.88 -9.30 -28.68
CA ASP A 33 11.82 -9.88 -29.62
C ASP A 33 11.26 -11.19 -30.14
N ILE A 34 11.10 -11.26 -31.46
CA ILE A 34 10.69 -12.46 -32.16
C ILE A 34 11.91 -13.05 -32.82
N ALA A 35 12.18 -14.32 -32.55
CA ALA A 35 13.24 -15.07 -33.21
C ALA A 35 12.71 -16.40 -33.74
N VAL A 36 13.08 -16.75 -34.97
CA VAL A 36 12.78 -18.05 -35.57
C VAL A 36 14.09 -18.80 -35.77
N TRP A 37 14.19 -19.99 -35.18
CA TRP A 37 15.38 -20.82 -35.29
C TRP A 37 15.70 -21.12 -36.76
N GLY A 38 16.96 -20.89 -37.16
CA GLY A 38 17.43 -21.15 -38.51
C GLY A 38 17.03 -20.11 -39.58
N VAL A 39 16.29 -19.06 -39.23
CA VAL A 39 15.87 -18.00 -40.16
C VAL A 39 16.22 -16.62 -39.59
N LYS A 40 17.39 -16.08 -39.97
CA LYS A 40 17.93 -14.83 -39.38
C LYS A 40 17.10 -13.61 -39.75
N GLU A 41 16.46 -13.63 -40.91
CA GLU A 41 15.60 -12.57 -41.44
C GLU A 41 14.31 -12.39 -40.61
N LEU A 42 13.96 -13.40 -39.80
CA LEU A 42 12.83 -13.38 -38.87
C LEU A 42 13.27 -13.22 -37.41
N ASN A 43 14.47 -12.66 -37.18
CA ASN A 43 14.91 -12.20 -35.87
C ASN A 43 14.85 -10.67 -35.80
N PHE A 44 13.79 -10.13 -35.21
CA PHE A 44 13.56 -8.69 -35.15
C PHE A 44 12.77 -8.28 -33.89
N PRO A 45 13.04 -7.08 -33.35
CA PRO A 45 12.18 -6.48 -32.35
C PRO A 45 10.88 -5.98 -32.98
N VAL A 46 9.77 -6.10 -32.27
CA VAL A 46 8.47 -5.59 -32.67
C VAL A 46 7.76 -4.93 -31.49
N LYS A 47 7.06 -3.84 -31.75
CA LYS A 47 6.25 -3.14 -30.76
C LYS A 47 4.77 -3.50 -30.96
N VAL A 48 4.08 -3.79 -29.88
CA VAL A 48 2.63 -4.04 -29.89
C VAL A 48 1.91 -2.71 -30.12
N ARG A 49 1.16 -2.62 -31.20
CA ARG A 49 0.43 -1.41 -31.60
C ARG A 49 -0.81 -1.20 -30.71
N PRO A 50 -1.43 0.00 -30.71
CA PRO A 50 -2.67 0.27 -29.97
C PRO A 50 -3.89 -0.57 -30.39
N ASP A 51 -3.85 -1.22 -31.57
CA ASP A 51 -4.88 -2.20 -31.97
C ASP A 51 -4.60 -3.62 -31.46
N GLY A 52 -3.59 -3.77 -30.60
CA GLY A 52 -3.17 -5.03 -30.00
C GLY A 52 -2.40 -5.97 -30.93
N LYS A 53 -2.00 -5.51 -32.11
CA LYS A 53 -1.31 -6.33 -33.11
C LYS A 53 0.18 -6.01 -33.22
N ILE A 54 0.92 -6.97 -33.74
CA ILE A 54 2.31 -6.86 -34.19
C ILE A 54 2.39 -7.11 -35.69
N THR A 55 3.36 -6.46 -36.34
CA THR A 55 3.67 -6.70 -37.76
C THR A 55 4.79 -7.72 -37.88
N VAL A 56 4.55 -8.81 -38.60
CA VAL A 56 5.52 -9.89 -38.84
C VAL A 56 5.86 -9.93 -40.34
N PRO A 57 7.14 -9.79 -40.74
CA PRO A 57 7.55 -9.91 -42.13
C PRO A 57 7.07 -11.21 -42.77
N GLY A 58 6.48 -11.12 -43.97
CA GLY A 58 5.92 -12.25 -44.71
C GLY A 58 4.56 -12.74 -44.20
N LEU A 59 4.21 -12.54 -42.93
CA LEU A 59 2.96 -13.02 -42.33
C LEU A 59 1.89 -11.92 -42.18
N GLY A 60 2.31 -10.65 -42.17
CA GLY A 60 1.42 -9.51 -41.98
C GLY A 60 1.09 -9.25 -40.50
N GLU A 61 -0.16 -8.91 -40.21
CA GLU A 61 -0.59 -8.55 -38.86
C GLU A 61 -0.98 -9.77 -38.02
N VAL A 62 -0.51 -9.80 -36.77
CA VAL A 62 -0.84 -10.87 -35.82
C VAL A 62 -1.26 -10.24 -34.48
N VAL A 63 -2.37 -10.73 -33.91
CA VAL A 63 -2.83 -10.29 -32.58
C VAL A 63 -1.86 -10.80 -31.52
N ALA A 64 -1.33 -9.89 -30.70
CA ALA A 64 -0.40 -10.17 -29.61
C ALA A 64 -1.00 -9.83 -28.23
N SER A 65 -1.72 -8.72 -28.12
CA SER A 65 -2.32 -8.30 -26.85
C SER A 65 -3.30 -9.35 -26.32
N GLY A 66 -3.32 -9.54 -25.00
CA GLY A 66 -4.16 -10.54 -24.33
C GLY A 66 -3.62 -11.96 -24.38
N SER A 67 -2.51 -12.21 -25.08
CA SER A 67 -1.81 -13.51 -25.08
C SER A 67 -0.62 -13.49 -24.13
N THR A 68 -0.28 -14.64 -23.56
CA THR A 68 1.04 -14.83 -22.93
C THR A 68 2.12 -15.02 -24.01
N PRO A 69 3.42 -14.76 -23.70
CA PRO A 69 4.50 -15.00 -24.66
C PRO A 69 4.50 -16.43 -25.23
N SER A 70 4.22 -17.43 -24.40
CA SER A 70 4.12 -18.83 -24.83
C SER A 70 2.93 -19.10 -25.75
N GLN A 71 1.77 -18.46 -25.49
CA GLN A 71 0.61 -18.56 -26.38
C GLN A 71 0.89 -17.92 -27.73
N LEU A 72 1.50 -16.73 -27.73
CA LEU A 72 1.89 -16.03 -28.96
C LEU A 72 2.92 -16.82 -29.76
N GLN A 73 3.88 -17.47 -29.08
CA GLN A 73 4.86 -18.37 -29.71
C GLN A 73 4.17 -19.51 -30.48
N VAL A 74 3.22 -20.19 -29.84
CA VAL A 74 2.46 -21.29 -30.48
C VAL A 74 1.65 -20.76 -31.66
N HIS A 75 1.01 -19.60 -31.50
CA HIS A 75 0.21 -18.97 -32.55
C HIS A 75 1.07 -18.59 -33.78
N LEU A 76 2.21 -17.94 -33.56
CA LEU A 76 3.16 -17.58 -34.61
C LEU A 76 3.75 -18.82 -35.30
N ALA A 77 4.14 -19.85 -34.53
CA ALA A 77 4.66 -21.09 -35.09
C ALA A 77 3.63 -21.77 -36.01
N LYS A 78 2.35 -21.76 -35.64
CA LYS A 78 1.27 -22.30 -36.49
C LYS A 78 1.13 -21.52 -37.79
N ARG A 79 1.15 -20.19 -37.72
CA ARG A 79 0.98 -19.29 -38.87
C ARG A 79 2.19 -19.26 -39.81
N LEU A 80 3.41 -19.42 -39.27
CA LEU A 80 4.64 -19.40 -40.07
C LEU A 80 4.92 -20.70 -40.83
N LYS A 81 4.14 -21.78 -40.62
CA LYS A 81 4.30 -23.05 -41.35
C LYS A 81 4.16 -22.93 -42.87
N GLU A 82 3.42 -21.93 -43.34
CA GLU A 82 3.25 -21.67 -44.77
C GLU A 82 4.53 -21.10 -45.43
N LEU A 83 5.43 -20.51 -44.63
CA LEU A 83 6.63 -19.83 -45.09
C LEU A 83 7.92 -20.56 -44.70
N VAL A 84 7.91 -21.28 -43.58
CA VAL A 84 9.08 -21.96 -42.99
C VAL A 84 8.70 -23.40 -42.62
N LYS A 85 9.54 -24.36 -43.01
CA LYS A 85 9.35 -25.77 -42.65
C LYS A 85 9.73 -25.99 -41.18
N ASN A 86 8.78 -26.45 -40.36
CA ASN A 86 8.96 -26.73 -38.93
C ASN A 86 9.52 -25.53 -38.12
N PRO A 87 8.83 -24.38 -38.09
CA PRO A 87 9.34 -23.19 -37.42
C PRO A 87 9.37 -23.38 -35.91
N ILE A 88 10.53 -23.16 -35.30
CA ILE A 88 10.69 -23.03 -33.85
C ILE A 88 10.79 -21.54 -33.54
N VAL A 89 9.70 -20.97 -33.04
CA VAL A 89 9.60 -19.56 -32.70
C VAL A 89 9.95 -19.37 -31.22
N THR A 90 10.61 -18.28 -30.89
CA THR A 90 10.82 -17.79 -29.52
C THR A 90 10.28 -16.36 -29.45
N VAL A 91 9.49 -16.08 -28.41
CA VAL A 91 8.98 -14.73 -28.12
C VAL A 91 9.56 -14.30 -26.78
N THR A 92 10.30 -13.21 -26.75
CA THR A 92 10.89 -12.64 -25.52
C THR A 92 10.35 -11.24 -25.29
N VAL A 93 9.91 -10.93 -24.07
CA VAL A 93 9.50 -9.57 -23.72
C VAL A 93 10.76 -8.75 -23.46
N ARG A 94 11.01 -7.73 -24.28
CA ARG A 94 12.16 -6.83 -24.15
C ARG A 94 11.83 -5.66 -23.23
N GLU A 95 10.69 -5.01 -23.43
CA GLU A 95 10.24 -3.87 -22.63
C GLU A 95 8.76 -4.01 -22.32
N ILE A 96 8.42 -3.86 -21.03
CA ILE A 96 7.06 -3.82 -20.52
C ILE A 96 6.69 -2.37 -20.36
N THR A 97 5.69 -1.90 -21.12
CA THR A 97 5.29 -0.47 -21.07
C THR A 97 3.90 -0.26 -20.50
N ASN A 98 3.07 -1.31 -20.47
CA ASN A 98 1.70 -1.21 -19.99
C ASN A 98 1.55 -1.53 -18.50
N SER A 99 2.64 -1.75 -17.76
CA SER A 99 2.62 -2.07 -16.34
C SER A 99 2.92 -0.80 -15.55
N LYS A 100 1.89 -0.05 -15.14
CA LYS A 100 2.02 1.25 -14.47
C LYS A 100 1.21 1.32 -13.19
N VAL A 101 1.66 2.15 -12.25
CA VAL A 101 0.92 2.51 -11.03
C VAL A 101 0.88 4.01 -10.89
N TYR A 102 -0.26 4.52 -10.48
CA TYR A 102 -0.50 5.94 -10.28
C TYR A 102 -0.49 6.23 -8.79
N ILE A 103 0.28 7.22 -8.36
CA ILE A 103 0.28 7.68 -6.97
C ILE A 103 -0.13 9.14 -6.97
N PHE A 104 -1.14 9.48 -6.17
CA PHE A 104 -1.76 10.80 -6.20
C PHE A 104 -2.46 11.13 -4.88
N GLY A 105 -2.87 12.39 -4.74
CA GLY A 105 -3.47 12.93 -3.52
C GLY A 105 -2.58 13.98 -2.86
N SER A 106 -3.17 14.86 -2.05
CA SER A 106 -2.46 16.03 -1.52
C SER A 106 -1.37 15.72 -0.49
N GLY A 107 -1.27 14.46 -0.02
CA GLY A 107 -0.25 14.04 0.95
C GLY A 107 1.10 13.70 0.31
N VAL A 108 1.16 13.51 -1.01
CA VAL A 108 2.38 13.15 -1.75
C VAL A 108 2.40 13.86 -3.10
N LYS A 109 3.58 13.98 -3.71
CA LYS A 109 3.67 14.45 -5.09
C LYS A 109 3.06 13.41 -6.03
N ALA A 110 2.14 13.84 -6.90
CA ALA A 110 1.56 12.97 -7.89
C ALA A 110 2.62 12.48 -8.89
N VAL A 111 2.65 11.16 -9.13
CA VAL A 111 3.69 10.50 -9.95
C VAL A 111 3.16 9.17 -10.50
N VAL A 112 3.70 8.77 -11.65
CA VAL A 112 3.45 7.47 -12.28
C VAL A 112 4.72 6.65 -12.20
N TYR A 113 4.62 5.39 -11.78
CA TYR A 113 5.72 4.45 -11.74
C TYR A 113 5.49 3.29 -12.71
N ASP A 114 6.52 2.95 -13.48
CA ASP A 114 6.53 1.75 -14.31
C ASP A 114 6.91 0.53 -13.45
N LEU A 115 6.02 -0.45 -13.41
CA LEU A 115 6.21 -1.72 -12.71
C LEU A 115 6.99 -2.69 -13.59
N SER A 116 8.32 -2.64 -13.53
CA SER A 116 9.20 -3.58 -14.26
C SER A 116 9.30 -4.97 -13.60
N ARG A 117 8.76 -5.15 -12.40
CA ARG A 117 8.80 -6.39 -11.61
C ARG A 117 7.59 -6.45 -10.68
N ARG A 118 7.40 -7.62 -10.04
CA ARG A 118 6.44 -7.75 -8.93
C ARG A 118 6.81 -6.78 -7.82
N THR A 119 5.89 -5.87 -7.48
CA THR A 119 6.11 -4.79 -6.52
C THR A 119 4.98 -4.76 -5.50
N THR A 120 5.32 -4.63 -4.23
CA THR A 120 4.37 -4.51 -3.13
C THR A 120 4.17 -3.04 -2.72
N LEU A 121 3.14 -2.76 -1.92
CA LEU A 121 2.90 -1.42 -1.41
C LEU A 121 4.10 -0.87 -0.63
N LEU A 122 4.75 -1.69 0.19
CA LEU A 122 5.95 -1.30 0.93
C LEU A 122 7.07 -0.89 -0.01
N GLN A 123 7.33 -1.68 -1.06
CA GLN A 123 8.34 -1.34 -2.05
C GLN A 123 8.01 -0.05 -2.79
N LEU A 124 6.73 0.17 -3.13
CA LEU A 124 6.24 1.38 -3.77
C LEU A 124 6.43 2.61 -2.85
N LEU A 125 6.14 2.48 -1.56
CA LEU A 125 6.37 3.54 -0.56
C LEU A 125 7.84 3.91 -0.43
N CYS A 126 8.74 2.93 -0.46
CA CYS A 126 10.18 3.18 -0.45
C CYS A 126 10.69 3.96 -1.67
N MET A 127 9.93 3.99 -2.78
CA MET A 127 10.27 4.76 -3.98
C MET A 127 9.79 6.21 -3.91
N LEU A 128 8.93 6.55 -2.94
CA LEU A 128 8.37 7.89 -2.81
C LEU A 128 9.39 8.86 -2.20
N PRO A 129 9.51 10.11 -2.72
CA PRO A 129 10.45 11.09 -2.18
C PRO A 129 10.14 11.51 -0.74
N GLU A 130 8.86 11.73 -0.43
CA GLU A 130 8.42 12.20 0.89
C GLU A 130 6.97 11.78 1.18
N VAL A 131 6.74 11.36 2.42
CA VAL A 131 5.41 10.99 2.95
C VAL A 131 5.11 11.65 4.29
N LYS A 132 5.87 12.66 4.71
CA LYS A 132 5.73 13.25 6.05
C LYS A 132 4.33 13.82 6.24
N THR A 133 3.89 14.67 5.32
CA THR A 133 2.59 15.36 5.36
C THR A 133 1.40 14.45 5.05
N ALA A 134 1.66 13.20 4.66
CA ALA A 134 0.63 12.25 4.28
C ALA A 134 -0.16 11.73 5.50
N ASP A 135 -1.47 11.57 5.30
CA ASP A 135 -2.29 10.76 6.17
C ASP A 135 -2.22 9.30 5.73
N LEU A 136 -1.19 8.61 6.24
CA LEU A 136 -0.91 7.20 5.95
C LEU A 136 -1.99 6.24 6.47
N ARG A 137 -2.82 6.66 7.44
CA ARG A 137 -3.86 5.82 8.05
C ARG A 137 -5.14 5.78 7.21
N ASN A 138 -5.38 6.82 6.41
CA ASN A 138 -6.57 6.96 5.56
C ASN A 138 -6.26 6.85 4.06
N ALA A 139 -5.07 6.37 3.70
CA ALA A 139 -4.74 6.02 2.34
C ALA A 139 -5.56 4.82 1.84
N TYR A 140 -5.71 4.71 0.52
CA TYR A 140 -6.37 3.57 -0.09
C TYR A 140 -5.79 3.28 -1.47
N LEU A 141 -5.84 2.00 -1.86
CA LEU A 141 -5.52 1.55 -3.20
C LEU A 141 -6.82 1.45 -4.00
N LEU A 142 -6.86 2.04 -5.18
CA LEU A 142 -7.97 1.91 -6.12
C LEU A 142 -7.59 0.86 -7.16
N ARG A 143 -8.34 -0.25 -7.19
CA ARG A 143 -8.17 -1.36 -8.14
C ARG A 143 -9.50 -1.67 -8.81
N ASP A 144 -9.55 -1.60 -10.13
CA ASP A 144 -10.79 -1.81 -10.92
C ASP A 144 -12.00 -1.02 -10.39
N GLY A 145 -11.76 0.23 -9.98
CA GLY A 145 -12.79 1.11 -9.40
C GLY A 145 -13.18 0.79 -7.95
N LYS A 146 -12.66 -0.26 -7.33
CA LYS A 146 -12.89 -0.60 -5.92
C LYS A 146 -11.82 0.01 -5.02
N LYS A 147 -12.25 0.62 -3.92
CA LYS A 147 -11.35 1.14 -2.88
C LYS A 147 -10.96 0.02 -1.92
N LEU A 148 -9.71 -0.39 -1.98
CA LEU A 148 -9.08 -1.28 -1.02
C LEU A 148 -8.46 -0.41 0.07
N LYS A 149 -9.04 -0.47 1.27
CA LYS A 149 -8.51 0.26 2.42
C LYS A 149 -7.16 -0.34 2.81
N VAL A 150 -6.15 0.51 2.96
CA VAL A 150 -4.81 0.11 3.40
C VAL A 150 -4.34 1.03 4.50
N ASP A 151 -3.82 0.47 5.59
CA ASP A 151 -3.20 1.25 6.64
C ASP A 151 -1.69 1.30 6.41
N LEU A 152 -1.25 2.32 5.65
CA LEU A 152 0.16 2.48 5.33
C LEU A 152 1.00 2.88 6.55
N HIS A 153 0.38 3.41 7.60
CA HIS A 153 1.07 3.69 8.86
C HIS A 153 1.47 2.39 9.54
N ARG A 154 0.52 1.43 9.66
CA ARG A 154 0.83 0.08 10.15
C ARG A 154 1.91 -0.60 9.31
N LEU A 155 1.81 -0.50 7.99
CA LEU A 155 2.80 -1.11 7.08
C LEU A 155 4.20 -0.50 7.25
N PHE A 156 4.31 0.82 7.10
CA PHE A 156 5.59 1.50 6.91
C PHE A 156 6.26 1.92 8.22
N ILE A 157 5.47 2.24 9.25
CA ILE A 157 5.97 2.70 10.55
C ILE A 157 6.02 1.55 11.55
N GLN A 158 5.01 0.68 11.58
CA GLN A 158 4.93 -0.41 12.56
C GLN A 158 5.46 -1.76 12.04
N GLY A 159 5.74 -1.86 10.74
CA GLY A 159 6.26 -3.09 10.13
C GLY A 159 5.22 -4.20 9.97
N ASP A 160 3.93 -3.87 10.01
CA ASP A 160 2.85 -4.83 9.83
C ASP A 160 2.66 -5.19 8.36
N THR A 161 3.26 -6.31 7.96
CA THR A 161 3.23 -6.82 6.59
C THR A 161 1.86 -7.35 6.17
N THR A 162 0.88 -7.46 7.07
CA THR A 162 -0.50 -7.84 6.69
C THR A 162 -1.16 -6.80 5.78
N GLN A 163 -0.63 -5.58 5.77
CA GLN A 163 -1.06 -4.48 4.90
C GLN A 163 -0.28 -4.44 3.57
N ASP A 164 0.73 -5.31 3.37
CA ASP A 164 1.62 -5.25 2.20
C ASP A 164 1.01 -5.95 0.98
N LEU A 165 0.05 -5.28 0.35
CA LEU A 165 -0.60 -5.80 -0.85
C LEU A 165 0.37 -5.81 -2.04
N LEU A 166 0.27 -6.84 -2.87
CA LEU A 166 0.88 -6.83 -4.19
C LEU A 166 0.16 -5.79 -5.05
N VAL A 167 0.92 -4.90 -5.68
CA VAL A 167 0.40 -3.87 -6.56
C VAL A 167 0.24 -4.44 -7.96
N GLU A 168 -0.89 -4.15 -8.58
CA GLU A 168 -1.26 -4.59 -9.91
C GLU A 168 -1.15 -3.45 -10.92
N THR A 169 -1.07 -3.83 -12.19
CA THR A 169 -1.11 -2.90 -13.31
C THR A 169 -2.37 -2.04 -13.25
N ASN A 170 -2.22 -0.73 -13.44
CA ASN A 170 -3.25 0.30 -13.37
C ASN A 170 -3.84 0.56 -11.98
N ASP A 171 -3.27 -0.01 -10.91
CA ASP A 171 -3.61 0.42 -9.56
C ASP A 171 -3.33 1.92 -9.38
N SER A 172 -4.18 2.57 -8.60
CA SER A 172 -3.99 3.96 -8.21
C SER A 172 -3.96 4.09 -6.68
N LEU A 173 -2.79 4.41 -6.12
CA LEU A 173 -2.61 4.68 -4.70
C LEU A 173 -2.99 6.14 -4.40
N PHE A 174 -4.07 6.33 -3.65
CA PHE A 174 -4.46 7.63 -3.16
C PHE A 174 -3.92 7.86 -1.74
N VAL A 175 -3.18 8.95 -1.57
CA VAL A 175 -2.59 9.36 -0.28
C VAL A 175 -3.07 10.77 0.09
N PRO A 176 -3.98 10.91 1.06
CA PRO A 176 -4.50 12.20 1.49
C PRO A 176 -3.48 13.02 2.29
N LEU A 177 -3.70 14.34 2.37
CA LEU A 177 -2.95 15.23 3.26
C LEU A 177 -3.47 15.10 4.70
N LEU A 178 -2.57 15.03 5.68
CA LEU A 178 -2.93 15.14 7.08
C LEU A 178 -3.22 16.62 7.41
N LEU A 179 -4.51 16.98 7.43
CA LEU A 179 -4.97 18.38 7.57
C LEU A 179 -4.63 19.02 8.91
N ASP A 180 -4.71 18.26 10.00
CA ASP A 180 -4.34 18.72 11.33
C ASP A 180 -3.19 17.87 11.86
N ARG A 181 -2.05 18.52 12.08
CA ARG A 181 -0.81 17.90 12.57
C ARG A 181 -0.46 18.40 13.97
N SER A 182 -1.41 19.04 14.66
CA SER A 182 -1.17 19.65 15.97
C SER A 182 -1.85 18.89 17.09
N VAL A 183 -1.30 18.99 18.29
CA VAL A 183 -2.01 18.77 19.56
C VAL A 183 -2.22 20.14 20.20
N TYR A 184 -3.41 20.38 20.74
CA TYR A 184 -3.76 21.65 21.38
C TYR A 184 -3.77 21.47 22.90
N VAL A 185 -2.93 22.19 23.62
CA VAL A 185 -2.89 22.13 25.10
C VAL A 185 -3.50 23.41 25.65
N LEU A 186 -4.58 23.26 26.40
CA LEU A 186 -5.44 24.37 26.86
C LEU A 186 -5.77 24.23 28.36
N GLY A 187 -6.23 25.34 28.95
CA GLY A 187 -6.66 25.41 30.34
C GLY A 187 -5.51 25.75 31.29
N ALA A 188 -5.49 25.12 32.47
CA ALA A 188 -4.61 25.45 33.59
C ALA A 188 -3.15 24.97 33.41
N VAL A 189 -2.55 25.26 32.25
CA VAL A 189 -1.11 25.10 31.95
C VAL A 189 -0.43 26.46 31.87
N ASN A 190 0.89 26.52 32.06
CA ASN A 190 1.62 27.81 32.11
C ASN A 190 1.61 28.56 30.77
N THR A 191 1.64 27.82 29.64
CA THR A 191 1.66 28.39 28.29
C THR A 191 0.73 27.59 27.37
N PRO A 192 -0.59 27.89 27.35
CA PRO A 192 -1.51 27.27 26.40
C PRO A 192 -1.07 27.49 24.96
N ARG A 193 -0.97 26.42 24.16
CA ARG A 193 -0.44 26.48 22.79
C ARG A 193 -0.83 25.27 21.95
N SER A 194 -0.66 25.39 20.63
CA SER A 194 -0.55 24.24 19.74
C SER A 194 0.90 23.75 19.67
N ILE A 195 1.05 22.44 19.53
CA ILE A 195 2.32 21.71 19.43
C ILE A 195 2.24 20.80 18.22
N GLU A 196 3.28 20.77 17.40
CA GLU A 196 3.35 19.84 16.27
C GLU A 196 3.44 18.40 16.81
N TYR A 197 2.48 17.56 16.40
CA TYR A 197 2.42 16.15 16.77
C TYR A 197 3.61 15.39 16.18
N ARG A 198 4.27 14.60 17.02
CA ARG A 198 5.30 13.63 16.64
C ARG A 198 4.83 12.23 16.99
N GLU A 199 5.24 11.25 16.20
CA GLU A 199 4.82 9.87 16.42
C GLU A 199 5.27 9.37 17.81
N GLY A 200 4.33 8.80 18.57
CA GLY A 200 4.57 8.37 19.94
C GLY A 200 4.47 9.48 21.00
N MET A 201 4.08 10.71 20.62
CA MET A 201 3.87 11.81 21.57
C MET A 201 2.79 11.44 22.59
N LYS A 202 3.07 11.71 23.86
CA LYS A 202 2.17 11.41 24.99
C LYS A 202 1.67 12.66 25.69
N VAL A 203 0.59 12.52 26.44
CA VAL A 203 -0.07 13.64 27.13
C VAL A 203 0.88 14.46 28.00
N MET A 204 1.82 13.81 28.69
CA MET A 204 2.78 14.52 29.53
C MET A 204 3.80 15.36 28.76
N GLU A 205 4.29 14.84 27.64
CA GLU A 205 5.21 15.58 26.78
C GLU A 205 4.56 16.87 26.30
N ALA A 206 3.30 16.79 25.85
CA ALA A 206 2.53 17.96 25.44
C ALA A 206 2.34 18.98 26.58
N ILE A 207 2.04 18.53 27.80
CA ILE A 207 1.90 19.43 28.95
C ILE A 207 3.23 20.10 29.31
N LEU A 208 4.35 19.37 29.25
CA LEU A 208 5.68 19.93 29.51
C LEU A 208 6.08 20.96 28.44
N GLU A 209 5.80 20.69 27.17
CA GLU A 209 6.00 21.65 26.07
C GLU A 209 5.09 22.89 26.19
N ALA A 210 3.95 22.77 26.86
CA ALA A 210 3.07 23.87 27.27
C ALA A 210 3.52 24.55 28.58
N GLY A 211 4.75 24.29 29.04
CA GLY A 211 5.33 24.92 30.24
C GLY A 211 4.93 24.26 31.56
N GLY A 212 4.26 23.11 31.54
CA GLY A 212 3.79 22.39 32.72
C GLY A 212 2.47 22.94 33.28
N PHE A 213 2.03 22.33 34.38
CA PHE A 213 0.82 22.75 35.10
C PHE A 213 1.02 24.09 35.81
N THR A 214 -0.05 24.88 35.87
CA THR A 214 -0.11 26.02 36.80
C THR A 214 -0.27 25.52 38.24
N LYS A 215 -0.06 26.42 39.20
CA LYS A 215 -0.32 26.13 40.64
C LYS A 215 -1.79 25.89 40.98
N PHE A 216 -2.72 26.22 40.07
CA PHE A 216 -4.16 26.07 40.25
C PHE A 216 -4.75 24.88 39.48
N ALA A 217 -3.91 24.12 38.77
CA ALA A 217 -4.38 23.01 37.96
C ALA A 217 -4.88 21.83 38.81
N ASP A 218 -6.02 21.25 38.42
CA ASP A 218 -6.42 19.94 38.90
C ASP A 218 -5.72 18.84 38.08
N GLN A 219 -4.65 18.30 38.65
CA GLN A 219 -3.87 17.21 38.04
C GLN A 219 -4.63 15.88 37.95
N ASN A 220 -5.82 15.75 38.55
CA ASN A 220 -6.69 14.59 38.38
C ASN A 220 -7.76 14.80 37.30
N ASP A 221 -7.97 16.03 36.83
CA ASP A 221 -8.99 16.40 35.84
C ASP A 221 -8.33 16.94 34.58
N VAL A 222 -7.51 16.08 33.97
CA VAL A 222 -6.98 16.28 32.62
C VAL A 222 -7.80 15.44 31.66
N VAL A 223 -8.27 16.06 30.58
CA VAL A 223 -9.12 15.39 29.58
C VAL A 223 -8.50 15.54 28.20
N VAL A 224 -8.21 14.42 27.55
CA VAL A 224 -7.87 14.40 26.12
C VAL A 224 -9.17 14.25 25.33
N ARG A 225 -9.52 15.27 24.55
CA ARG A 225 -10.64 15.23 23.59
C ARG A 225 -10.09 14.88 22.21
N ARG A 226 -10.54 13.73 21.69
CA ARG A 226 -10.14 13.18 20.39
C ARG A 226 -11.34 13.14 19.45
N LYS A 227 -11.21 13.74 18.26
CA LYS A 227 -12.23 13.65 17.21
C LYS A 227 -11.99 12.39 16.35
N GLN A 228 -13.00 11.53 16.24
CA GLN A 228 -13.02 10.39 15.32
C GLN A 228 -14.29 10.49 14.46
N GLY A 229 -14.14 11.00 13.23
CA GLY A 229 -15.28 11.35 12.38
C GLY A 229 -16.15 12.43 13.05
N ASP A 230 -17.44 12.18 13.17
CA ASP A 230 -18.40 13.09 13.83
C ASP A 230 -18.48 12.90 15.35
N LYS A 231 -17.81 11.87 15.90
CA LYS A 231 -17.86 11.57 17.33
C LYS A 231 -16.64 12.14 18.04
N SER A 232 -16.86 12.68 19.24
CA SER A 232 -15.78 13.06 20.16
C SER A 232 -15.64 12.01 21.25
N GLN A 233 -14.43 11.48 21.40
CA GLN A 233 -14.03 10.63 22.52
C GLN A 233 -13.34 11.48 23.57
N SER A 234 -13.66 11.26 24.85
CA SER A 234 -12.97 11.89 25.98
C SER A 234 -12.18 10.82 26.73
N LEU A 235 -10.89 11.04 26.92
CA LEU A 235 -10.00 10.17 27.69
C LEU A 235 -9.57 10.94 28.93
N GLU A 236 -9.99 10.47 30.10
CA GLU A 236 -9.58 11.05 31.37
C GLU A 236 -8.16 10.60 31.74
N VAL A 237 -7.37 11.55 32.22
CA VAL A 237 -5.98 11.35 32.62
C VAL A 237 -5.81 11.83 34.05
N LYS A 238 -5.46 10.90 34.95
CA LYS A 238 -5.12 11.23 36.35
C LYS A 238 -3.63 11.51 36.45
N ALA A 239 -3.18 12.64 35.91
CA ALA A 239 -1.78 13.03 35.86
C ALA A 239 -1.10 13.02 37.25
N LYS A 240 -1.84 13.31 38.33
CA LYS A 240 -1.33 13.22 39.71
C LYS A 240 -0.79 11.83 40.06
N LYS A 241 -1.46 10.76 39.61
CA LYS A 241 -1.00 9.38 39.85
C LYS A 241 0.30 9.09 39.13
N LEU A 242 0.46 9.63 37.93
CA LEU A 242 1.72 9.49 37.19
C LEU A 242 2.89 10.13 37.95
N PHE A 243 2.73 11.35 38.48
CA PHE A 243 3.80 12.03 39.21
C PHE A 243 4.09 11.43 40.58
N LYS A 244 3.05 11.00 41.31
CA LYS A 244 3.20 10.53 42.70
C LYS A 244 3.51 9.05 42.80
N GLU A 245 2.91 8.24 41.92
CA GLU A 245 2.92 6.78 42.00
C GLU A 245 3.69 6.17 40.83
N GLY A 246 4.10 6.96 39.83
CA GLY A 246 4.78 6.47 38.64
C GLY A 246 3.86 5.66 37.71
N ASP A 247 2.53 5.80 37.83
CA ASP A 247 1.56 5.04 37.04
C ASP A 247 1.57 5.47 35.56
N LEU A 248 2.42 4.81 34.77
CA LEU A 248 2.60 5.06 33.35
C LEU A 248 1.32 4.83 32.52
N SER A 249 0.32 4.10 33.04
CA SER A 249 -0.96 3.89 32.33
C SER A 249 -1.74 5.19 32.11
N GLN A 250 -1.46 6.21 32.93
CA GLN A 250 -2.05 7.54 32.80
C GLN A 250 -1.38 8.39 31.70
N ASN A 251 -0.22 7.97 31.17
CA ASN A 251 0.50 8.70 30.13
C ASN A 251 0.06 8.26 28.72
N ILE A 252 -1.19 8.62 28.40
CA ILE A 252 -1.89 8.19 27.18
C ILE A 252 -1.20 8.74 25.92
N ASP A 253 -1.16 7.91 24.87
CA ASP A 253 -0.72 8.30 23.53
C ASP A 253 -1.67 9.31 22.89
N LEU A 254 -1.11 10.42 22.42
CA LEU A 254 -1.82 11.44 21.68
C LEU A 254 -1.90 11.09 20.20
N LYS A 255 -2.81 11.74 19.50
CA LYS A 255 -2.93 11.74 18.05
C LYS A 255 -3.02 13.17 17.56
N ALA A 256 -2.62 13.37 16.31
CA ALA A 256 -2.83 14.65 15.65
C ALA A 256 -4.32 15.04 15.67
N GLY A 257 -4.61 16.29 16.00
CA GLY A 257 -5.94 16.85 16.24
C GLY A 257 -6.48 16.69 17.67
N ASP A 258 -5.74 16.09 18.60
CA ASP A 258 -6.17 15.96 20.00
C ASP A 258 -6.13 17.32 20.74
N TYR A 259 -7.08 17.52 21.65
CA TYR A 259 -7.09 18.62 22.60
C TYR A 259 -6.82 18.09 24.00
N VAL A 260 -5.75 18.54 24.64
CA VAL A 260 -5.44 18.28 26.04
C VAL A 260 -5.99 19.44 26.87
N LEU A 261 -7.05 19.17 27.63
CA LEU A 261 -7.73 20.15 28.47
C LEU A 261 -7.36 19.90 29.92
N VAL A 262 -6.74 20.89 30.57
CA VAL A 262 -6.42 20.84 32.00
C VAL A 262 -7.39 21.75 32.76
N LYS A 263 -8.20 21.19 33.65
CA LYS A 263 -9.13 22.00 34.45
C LYS A 263 -8.44 22.67 35.64
N GLU A 264 -9.07 23.74 36.12
CA GLU A 264 -8.68 24.38 37.37
C GLU A 264 -9.29 23.61 38.56
N ALA A 265 -8.58 23.59 39.67
CA ALA A 265 -9.09 23.06 40.92
C ALA A 265 -10.09 24.07 41.53
N PHE A 266 -11.31 23.61 41.80
CA PHE A 266 -12.27 24.39 42.58
C PHE A 266 -11.86 24.34 44.06
N PHE A 267 -11.67 25.52 44.66
CA PHE A 267 -11.35 25.71 46.07
C PHE A 267 -12.61 25.81 46.93
#